data_AF-A0A7C7JFM8-F1
#
_entry.id   AF-A0A7C7JFM8-F1
#
_cell.length_a   1.000
_cell.length_b   1.000
_cell.length_c   1.000
_cell.angle_alpha   90.00
_cell.angle_beta   90.00
_cell.angle_gamma   90.00
#
_symmetry.space_group_name_H-M   'P 1'
#
loop_
_entity.id
_entity.type
_entity.pdbx_description
1 polymer ?
#
loop_
_entity_poly.entity_id
_entity_poly.type
_entity_poly.pdbx_seq_one_letter_code
_entity_poly.pdbx_strand_id
1 'polypeptide(L)'
;MKFHTYLKELRCRKFADTRKMCVMLGVAKDMWRKLERGINPPPQRSILRKFCVLVNVLSYEQAQLFALAIKWEPHKDTNSGHHSLLDKNSNSEWVEAMTQENKPDYDHKHWGRRR
;
A
#
# COMPACT_ATOMS: atom_id res chain seq x y z
N MET A 1 0.77 -8.85 -12.36
CA MET A 1 0.00 -7.83 -11.61
C MET A 1 0.51 -7.77 -10.18
N LYS A 2 0.75 -6.59 -9.61
CA LYS A 2 1.25 -6.44 -8.23
C LYS A 2 0.08 -6.19 -7.26
N PHE A 3 0.27 -6.50 -5.98
CA PHE A 3 -0.74 -6.28 -4.96
C PHE A 3 -1.21 -4.82 -4.90
N HIS A 4 -0.28 -3.87 -4.78
CA HIS A 4 -0.61 -2.45 -4.61
C HIS A 4 -1.30 -1.85 -5.83
N THR A 5 -0.92 -2.27 -7.05
CA THR A 5 -1.59 -1.82 -8.28
C THR A 5 -3.03 -2.30 -8.33
N TYR A 6 -3.27 -3.57 -7.98
CA TYR A 6 -4.61 -4.14 -7.98
C TYR A 6 -5.49 -3.57 -6.86
N LEU A 7 -4.92 -3.35 -5.66
CA LEU A 7 -5.60 -2.68 -4.56
C LEU A 7 -6.08 -1.27 -4.97
N LYS A 8 -5.19 -0.48 -5.59
CA LYS A 8 -5.50 0.86 -6.06
C LYS A 8 -6.57 0.84 -7.15
N GLU A 9 -6.51 -0.12 -8.07
CA GLU A 9 -7.52 -0.30 -9.11
C GLU A 9 -8.91 -0.55 -8.50
N LEU A 10 -9.02 -1.52 -7.58
CA LEU A 10 -10.26 -1.81 -6.88
C LEU A 10 -10.80 -0.56 -6.17
N ARG A 11 -9.94 0.17 -5.44
CA ARG A 11 -10.34 1.42 -4.78
C ARG A 11 -10.92 2.41 -5.80
N CYS A 12 -10.17 2.73 -6.86
CA CYS A 12 -10.56 3.75 -7.83
C CYS A 12 -11.92 3.47 -8.49
N ARG A 13 -12.32 2.20 -8.63
CA ARG A 13 -13.61 1.82 -9.22
C ARG A 13 -14.83 2.28 -8.41
N LYS A 14 -14.71 2.44 -7.07
CA LYS A 14 -15.85 2.78 -6.20
C LYS A 14 -15.60 3.97 -5.29
N PHE A 15 -14.36 4.17 -4.84
CA PHE A 15 -13.98 5.22 -3.90
C PHE A 15 -12.90 6.10 -4.53
N ALA A 16 -13.30 7.10 -5.32
CA ALA A 16 -12.37 8.10 -5.85
C ALA A 16 -11.67 8.88 -4.72
N ASP A 17 -12.41 9.20 -3.64
CA ASP A 17 -11.88 9.88 -2.47
C ASP A 17 -11.25 8.90 -1.46
N THR A 18 -9.91 8.84 -1.48
CA THR A 18 -9.11 8.03 -0.55
C THR A 18 -9.31 8.45 0.91
N ARG A 19 -9.57 9.73 1.20
CA ARG A 19 -9.68 10.23 2.59
C ARG A 19 -10.92 9.66 3.27
N LYS A 20 -12.08 9.70 2.60
CA LYS A 20 -13.33 9.14 3.15
C LYS A 20 -13.20 7.64 3.42
N MET A 21 -12.60 6.89 2.49
CA MET A 21 -12.39 5.46 2.68
C MET A 21 -11.44 5.18 3.86
N CYS A 22 -10.36 5.94 4.01
CA CYS A 22 -9.43 5.78 5.13
C CYS A 22 -10.13 5.97 6.49
N VAL A 23 -11.01 6.98 6.58
CA VAL A 23 -11.84 7.21 7.79
C VAL A 23 -12.74 6.00 8.06
N MET A 24 -13.44 5.48 7.05
CA MET A 24 -14.31 4.30 7.21
C MET A 24 -13.54 3.02 7.58
N LEU A 25 -12.30 2.88 7.10
CA LEU A 25 -11.42 1.76 7.42
C LEU A 25 -10.75 1.91 8.79
N GLY A 26 -10.75 3.11 9.39
CA GLY A 26 -10.02 3.42 10.62
C GLY A 26 -8.50 3.39 10.43
N VAL A 27 -8.02 3.81 9.25
CA VAL A 27 -6.59 3.81 8.91
C VAL A 27 -6.12 5.21 8.56
N ALA A 28 -4.87 5.54 8.88
CA ALA A 28 -4.27 6.82 8.51
C ALA A 28 -4.11 6.93 6.98
N LYS A 29 -4.41 8.12 6.43
CA LYS A 29 -4.33 8.38 4.98
C LYS A 29 -2.92 8.14 4.44
N ASP A 30 -1.89 8.56 5.17
CA ASP A 30 -0.50 8.45 4.71
C ASP A 30 -0.03 6.99 4.69
N MET A 31 -0.44 6.20 5.68
CA MET A 31 -0.21 4.76 5.71
C MET A 31 -0.89 4.06 4.52
N TRP A 32 -2.12 4.44 4.19
CA TRP A 32 -2.81 3.92 3.01
C TRP A 32 -2.15 4.36 1.69
N ARG A 33 -1.65 5.60 1.62
CA ARG A 33 -0.92 6.10 0.45
C ARG A 33 0.33 5.26 0.20
N LYS A 34 1.12 4.97 1.23
CA LYS A 34 2.29 4.10 1.15
C LYS A 34 1.92 2.67 0.74
N LEU A 35 0.73 2.19 1.15
CA LEU A 35 0.21 0.88 0.73
C LEU A 35 -0.09 0.85 -0.78
N GLU A 36 -0.75 1.87 -1.31
CA GLU A 36 -1.03 1.99 -2.76
C GLU A 36 0.23 2.20 -3.60
N ARG A 37 1.29 2.76 -3.01
CA ARG A 37 2.62 2.86 -3.63
C ARG A 37 3.41 1.54 -3.56
N GLY A 38 2.95 0.57 -2.78
CA GLY A 38 3.66 -0.70 -2.57
C GLY A 38 4.90 -0.59 -1.66
N ILE A 39 5.03 0.52 -0.92
CA ILE A 39 6.04 0.70 0.13
C ILE A 39 5.61 -0.09 1.37
N ASN A 40 4.37 0.10 1.80
CA ASN A 40 3.85 -0.66 2.93
C ASN A 40 3.51 -2.09 2.51
N PRO A 41 3.82 -3.09 3.35
CA PRO A 41 3.35 -4.44 3.14
C PRO A 41 1.82 -4.53 3.31
N PRO A 42 1.19 -5.61 2.82
CA PRO A 42 -0.25 -5.77 2.94
C PRO A 42 -0.69 -5.69 4.42
N PRO A 43 -1.73 -4.90 4.74
CA PRO A 43 -2.16 -4.70 6.11
C PRO A 43 -2.87 -5.96 6.60
N GLN A 44 -3.26 -5.99 7.87
CA GLN A 44 -3.97 -7.14 8.44
C GLN A 44 -5.16 -7.60 7.58
N ARG A 45 -5.40 -8.91 7.57
CA ARG A 45 -6.49 -9.51 6.80
C ARG A 45 -7.87 -8.96 7.16
N SER A 46 -8.07 -8.53 8.41
CA SER A 46 -9.27 -7.83 8.87
C SER A 46 -9.49 -6.51 8.13
N ILE A 47 -8.44 -5.70 7.97
CA ILE A 47 -8.47 -4.41 7.25
C ILE A 47 -8.78 -4.67 5.77
N LEU A 48 -8.10 -5.64 5.13
CA LEU A 48 -8.37 -5.97 3.73
C LEU A 48 -9.78 -6.53 3.50
N ARG A 49 -10.32 -7.31 4.44
CA ARG A 49 -11.72 -7.75 4.37
C ARG A 49 -12.68 -6.56 4.44
N LYS A 50 -12.49 -5.64 5.39
CA LYS A 50 -13.30 -4.41 5.48
C LYS A 50 -13.22 -3.59 4.19
N PHE A 51 -12.03 -3.46 3.62
CA PHE A 51 -11.83 -2.81 2.32
C PHE A 51 -12.64 -3.49 1.20
N CYS A 52 -12.58 -4.81 1.09
CA CYS A 52 -13.36 -5.55 0.08
C CYS A 52 -14.86 -5.31 0.21
N VAL A 53 -15.37 -5.26 1.45
CA VAL A 53 -16.78 -4.94 1.72
C VAL A 53 -17.12 -3.51 1.29
N LEU A 54 -16.32 -2.52 1.69
CA LEU A 54 -16.56 -1.13 1.31
C LEU A 54 -16.59 -0.94 -0.20
N VAL A 55 -15.63 -1.54 -0.90
CA VAL A 55 -15.47 -1.41 -2.36
C VAL A 55 -16.38 -2.36 -3.13
N ASN A 56 -17.26 -3.12 -2.47
CA ASN A 56 -18.15 -4.11 -3.09
C ASN A 56 -17.40 -5.05 -4.05
N VAL A 57 -16.25 -5.55 -3.60
CA VAL A 57 -15.36 -6.43 -4.35
C VAL A 57 -16.02 -7.80 -4.51
N LEU A 58 -15.96 -8.37 -5.71
CA LEU A 58 -16.52 -9.70 -5.98
C LEU A 58 -15.66 -10.80 -5.33
N SER A 59 -16.24 -11.98 -5.09
CA SER A 59 -15.57 -13.07 -4.39
C SER A 59 -14.26 -13.50 -5.06
N TYR A 60 -14.23 -13.56 -6.40
CA TYR A 60 -13.04 -13.90 -7.17
C TYR A 60 -11.96 -12.81 -7.10
N GLU A 61 -12.36 -11.52 -7.10
CA GLU A 61 -11.45 -10.38 -6.96
C GLU A 61 -10.83 -10.35 -5.57
N GLN A 62 -11.63 -10.64 -4.54
CA GLN A 62 -11.15 -10.78 -3.17
C GLN A 62 -10.13 -11.92 -3.06
N ALA A 63 -10.41 -13.08 -3.64
CA ALA A 63 -9.50 -14.21 -3.66
C ALA A 63 -8.18 -13.84 -4.36
N GLN A 64 -8.25 -13.15 -5.49
CA GLN A 64 -7.09 -12.65 -6.22
C GLN A 64 -6.28 -11.64 -5.40
N LEU A 65 -6.93 -10.66 -4.77
CA LEU A 65 -6.28 -9.67 -3.91
C LEU A 65 -5.51 -10.35 -2.77
N PHE A 66 -6.10 -11.38 -2.16
CA PHE A 66 -5.48 -12.09 -1.04
C PHE A 66 -4.32 -12.98 -1.50
N ALA A 67 -4.43 -13.61 -2.67
CA ALA A 67 -3.32 -14.34 -3.27
C ALA A 67 -2.13 -13.42 -3.60
N LEU A 68 -2.41 -12.21 -4.08
CA LEU A 68 -1.39 -11.18 -4.32
C LEU A 68 -0.78 -10.64 -3.03
N ALA A 69 -1.56 -10.53 -1.95
CA ALA A 69 -1.05 -10.14 -0.64
C ALA A 69 -0.06 -11.17 -0.07
N ILE A 70 -0.31 -12.47 -0.27
CA ILE A 70 0.64 -13.53 0.13
C ILE A 70 1.94 -13.44 -0.67
N LYS A 71 1.85 -13.18 -1.97
CA LYS A 71 2.99 -13.05 -2.89
C LYS A 71 3.52 -11.61 -2.95
N TRP A 72 3.29 -10.81 -1.92
CA TRP A 72 3.67 -9.41 -1.94
C TRP A 72 5.19 -9.25 -1.99
N GLU A 73 5.62 -8.29 -2.80
CA GLU A 73 7.01 -7.86 -2.93
C GLU A 73 7.05 -6.33 -2.81
N PRO A 74 8.06 -5.78 -2.13
CA PRO A 74 8.22 -4.34 -1.98
C PRO A 74 8.38 -3.64 -3.34
N HIS A 75 7.90 -2.39 -3.42
CA HIS A 75 8.19 -1.55 -4.57
C HIS A 75 9.70 -1.24 -4.65
N LYS A 76 10.20 -0.91 -5.85
CA LYS A 76 11.62 -0.56 -6.07
C LYS A 76 12.08 0.64 -5.22
N ASP A 77 11.14 1.52 -4.90
CA ASP A 77 11.41 2.74 -4.13
C ASP A 77 11.40 2.49 -2.62
N THR A 78 11.06 1.28 -2.15
CA THR A 78 11.02 0.98 -0.72
C THR A 78 12.41 1.15 -0.11
N ASN A 79 12.52 1.96 0.94
CA ASN A 79 13.79 2.34 1.58
C ASN A 79 14.80 3.03 0.65
N SER A 80 14.38 3.60 -0.48
CA SER A 80 15.25 4.37 -1.36
C SER A 80 15.03 5.87 -1.18
N GLY A 81 16.07 6.65 -1.46
CA GLY A 81 15.92 8.10 -1.66
C GLY A 81 15.44 8.46 -3.06
N HIS A 82 14.95 7.51 -3.86
CA HIS A 82 14.54 7.80 -5.24
C HIS A 82 13.20 8.54 -5.25
N HIS A 83 13.21 9.75 -5.80
CA HIS A 83 12.01 10.55 -6.02
C HIS A 83 12.19 11.36 -7.31
N SER A 84 11.13 11.55 -8.09
CA SER A 84 11.16 12.31 -9.35
C SER A 84 11.50 13.80 -9.18
N LEU A 85 11.49 14.30 -7.94
CA LEU A 85 11.81 15.68 -7.59
C LEU A 85 13.26 15.85 -7.11
N LEU A 86 14.02 14.77 -6.94
CA LEU A 86 15.41 14.84 -6.52
C LEU A 86 16.32 14.85 -7.74
N ASP A 87 17.09 15.94 -7.87
CA ASP A 87 18.22 16.03 -8.79
C ASP A 87 19.52 15.58 -8.10
N LYS A 88 20.58 15.31 -8.87
CA LYS A 88 21.89 14.88 -8.37
C LYS A 88 22.53 15.85 -7.37
N ASN A 89 22.10 17.11 -7.38
CA ASN A 89 22.58 18.18 -6.49
C ASN A 89 21.68 18.41 -5.26
N SER A 90 20.73 17.52 -5.00
CA SER A 90 19.81 17.67 -3.86
C SER A 90 20.54 17.58 -2.53
N ASN A 91 20.18 18.46 -1.58
CA ASN A 91 20.78 18.49 -0.26
C ASN A 91 20.54 17.17 0.51
N SER A 92 21.44 16.79 1.41
CA SER A 92 21.36 15.52 2.16
C SER A 92 20.07 15.39 2.97
N GLU A 93 19.59 16.49 3.55
CA GLU A 93 18.33 16.55 4.31
C GLU A 93 17.10 16.17 3.46
N TRP A 94 17.08 16.55 2.18
CA TRP A 94 15.99 16.19 1.26
C TRP A 94 16.03 14.71 0.89
N VAL A 95 17.23 14.14 0.72
CA VAL A 95 17.41 12.71 0.46
C VAL A 95 16.96 11.89 1.67
N GLU A 96 17.28 12.34 2.88
CA GLU A 96 16.83 11.69 4.13
C GLU A 96 15.32 11.76 4.29
N ALA A 97 14.71 12.93 4.07
CA ALA A 97 13.25 13.09 4.14
C ALA A 97 12.52 12.16 3.16
N MET A 98 13.01 12.06 1.92
CA MET A 98 12.44 11.15 0.91
C MET A 98 12.64 9.67 1.29
N THR A 99 13.80 9.34 1.87
CA THR A 99 14.07 7.99 2.37
C THR A 99 13.12 7.62 3.50
N GLN A 100 12.80 8.56 4.40
CA GLN A 100 11.82 8.35 5.47
C GLN A 100 10.39 8.20 4.92
N GLU A 101 10.03 8.94 3.87
CA GLU A 101 8.73 8.75 3.22
C GLU A 101 8.62 7.36 2.57
N ASN A 102 9.71 6.87 2.00
CA ASN A 102 9.79 5.58 1.36
C ASN A 102 10.02 4.41 2.33
N LYS A 103 10.09 4.69 3.64
CA LYS A 103 10.19 3.68 4.68
C LYS A 103 8.81 3.09 5.01
N PRO A 104 8.67 1.75 5.07
CA PRO A 104 7.45 1.10 5.55
C PRO A 104 7.10 1.51 6.98
N ASP A 105 5.81 1.69 7.25
CA ASP A 105 5.31 2.04 8.59
C ASP A 105 5.28 0.82 9.54
N TYR A 106 5.26 -0.39 9.00
CA TYR A 106 5.18 -1.64 9.75
C TYR A 106 5.78 -2.82 8.98
N ASP A 107 6.17 -3.86 9.72
CA ASP A 107 6.76 -5.08 9.17
C ASP A 107 5.73 -5.97 8.48
N HIS A 108 6.20 -6.75 7.50
CA HIS A 108 5.40 -7.73 6.77
C HIS A 108 5.12 -9.00 7.61
N LYS A 109 4.36 -8.87 8.70
CA LYS A 109 4.12 -9.94 9.67
C LYS A 109 2.91 -10.82 9.36
N HIS A 110 1.90 -10.29 8.68
CA HIS A 110 0.55 -10.87 8.66
C HIS A 110 0.27 -11.83 7.49
N TRP A 111 1.12 -11.86 6.48
CA TRP A 111 0.91 -12.61 5.24
C TRP A 111 2.06 -13.57 4.91
N GLY A 112 3.01 -13.75 5.84
CA GLY A 112 4.10 -14.71 5.74
C GLY A 112 3.61 -16.15 5.58
N ARG A 113 4.43 -16.98 4.90
CA ARG A 113 4.10 -18.36 4.47
C ARG A 113 3.35 -19.13 5.56
N ARG A 114 2.17 -19.65 5.20
CA ARG A 114 1.60 -20.84 5.85
C ARG A 114 2.71 -21.90 5.90
N ARG A 115 3.10 -22.31 7.10
CA ARG A 115 3.65 -23.65 7.30
C ARG A 115 2.54 -24.67 7.00
#